data_AF-A0A345QCX9-F1
#
_entry.id   AF-A0A345QCX9-F1
#
_cell.length_a   1.000
_cell.length_b   1.000
_cell.length_c   1.000
_cell.angle_alpha   90.00
_cell.angle_beta   90.00
_cell.angle_gamma   90.00
#
_symmetry.space_group_name_H-M   'P 1'
#
loop_
_entity.id
_entity.type
_entity.pdbx_description
1 polymer ?
#
loop_
_entity_poly.entity_id
_entity_poly.type
_entity_poly.pdbx_seq_one_letter_code
_entity_poly.pdbx_strand_id
1 'polypeptide(L)'
;MVDKPSTQVSVIALDHGHVEDQPVHKGMRISLSDQTALRLISECAVELDPVQEFPPFSLIEGLSDLLHQVDLIGPSVTEPKLLEKTQSKLLDGGRLNSLVEECEIRWFDTDLVPHVWNVLLCKSRRTVNIFAQLEAILRNLKNTSPSKCARERYSNEDRRELGLLPAHGPTQPGLPYHYRMIGPEWVRFGEELERLKHSQNAFTQKCLREGRILVFCPDHGITPPARWQREPYQYILNDRYSFVFAADLPKTWFAAAGGPLDKGARKASRDALRWLEECYASRSDRESIQKKDWFLQEMVKNFGLSKNAAKMVWKDANIPDMKKSGRRNY
;
A
#
# COMPACT_ATOMS: atom_id res chain seq x y z
N MET A 1 -27.74 7.62 -14.62
CA MET A 1 -26.48 6.86 -14.55
C MET A 1 -25.59 7.41 -15.64
N VAL A 2 -24.55 8.15 -15.28
CA VAL A 2 -23.54 8.58 -16.26
C VAL A 2 -22.52 7.45 -16.27
N ASP A 3 -22.38 6.75 -17.39
CA ASP A 3 -21.31 5.78 -17.59
C ASP A 3 -19.99 6.49 -17.31
N LYS A 4 -19.27 6.04 -16.28
CA LYS A 4 -17.88 6.45 -16.10
C LYS A 4 -17.17 6.01 -17.39
N PRO A 5 -16.54 6.93 -18.15
CA PRO A 5 -15.79 6.54 -19.32
C PRO A 5 -14.78 5.49 -18.88
N SER A 6 -14.69 4.41 -19.67
CA SER A 6 -13.64 3.41 -19.53
C SER A 6 -12.29 4.13 -19.54
N THR A 7 -11.72 4.41 -18.36
CA THR A 7 -10.39 5.01 -18.24
C THR A 7 -9.40 4.00 -18.78
N GLN A 8 -8.96 4.22 -20.00
CA GLN A 8 -7.85 3.48 -20.56
C GLN A 8 -6.55 4.12 -20.07
N VAL A 9 -5.61 3.28 -19.65
CA VAL A 9 -4.28 3.71 -19.23
C VAL A 9 -3.32 3.42 -20.37
N SER A 10 -2.52 4.43 -20.76
CA SER A 10 -1.46 4.23 -21.74
C SER A 10 -0.25 3.56 -21.08
N VAL A 11 0.24 2.48 -21.66
CA VAL A 11 1.43 1.76 -21.21
C VAL A 11 2.41 1.55 -22.37
N ILE A 12 3.66 1.26 -22.03
CA ILE A 12 4.76 0.96 -22.95
C ILE A 12 5.20 -0.48 -22.69
N ALA A 13 5.20 -1.31 -23.73
CA ALA A 13 5.68 -2.69 -23.63
C ALA A 13 7.20 -2.74 -23.39
N LEU A 14 7.63 -3.56 -22.42
CA LEU A 14 9.05 -3.69 -22.08
C LEU A 14 9.78 -4.76 -22.90
N ASP A 15 9.04 -5.70 -23.46
CA ASP A 15 9.57 -6.81 -24.26
C ASP A 15 8.63 -7.15 -25.43
N HIS A 16 9.10 -8.00 -26.33
CA HIS A 16 8.28 -8.60 -27.37
C HIS A 16 7.37 -9.68 -26.77
N GLY A 17 6.11 -9.72 -27.18
CA GLY A 17 5.18 -10.70 -26.65
C GLY A 17 3.76 -10.51 -27.13
N HIS A 18 2.80 -10.92 -26.30
CA HIS A 18 1.39 -10.70 -26.53
C HIS A 18 0.76 -10.02 -25.31
N VAL A 19 -0.08 -9.04 -25.55
CA VAL A 19 -0.93 -8.40 -24.54
C VAL A 19 -2.36 -8.53 -25.03
N GLU A 20 -3.21 -9.23 -24.25
CA GLU A 20 -4.62 -9.51 -24.62
C GLU A 20 -4.76 -10.05 -26.05
N ASP A 21 -3.95 -11.06 -26.38
CA ASP A 21 -3.90 -11.72 -27.69
C ASP A 21 -3.43 -10.85 -28.87
N GLN A 22 -3.00 -9.61 -28.62
CA GLN A 22 -2.36 -8.76 -29.62
C GLN A 22 -0.83 -8.87 -29.54
N PRO A 23 -0.13 -9.08 -30.66
CA PRO A 23 1.33 -9.06 -30.67
C PRO A 23 1.82 -7.65 -30.37
N VAL A 24 2.77 -7.53 -29.43
CA VAL A 24 3.37 -6.26 -29.03
C VAL A 24 4.88 -6.31 -29.18
N HIS A 25 5.46 -5.16 -29.53
CA HIS A 25 6.90 -4.99 -29.62
C HIS A 25 7.41 -4.10 -28.51
N LYS A 26 8.65 -4.33 -28.07
CA LYS A 26 9.31 -3.45 -27.10
C LYS A 26 9.22 -1.98 -27.53
N GLY A 27 8.77 -1.12 -26.62
CA GLY A 27 8.57 0.32 -26.85
C GLY A 27 7.20 0.68 -27.47
N MET A 28 6.38 -0.31 -27.83
CA MET A 28 5.03 -0.05 -28.36
C MET A 28 4.12 0.52 -27.26
N ARG A 29 3.41 1.59 -27.60
CA ARG A 29 2.37 2.19 -26.75
C ARG A 29 1.05 1.46 -26.94
N ILE A 30 0.40 1.12 -25.83
CA ILE A 30 -0.83 0.33 -25.79
C ILE A 30 -1.77 0.96 -24.79
N SER A 31 -3.05 1.09 -25.15
CA SER A 31 -4.10 1.50 -24.22
C SER A 31 -4.74 0.27 -23.60
N LEU A 32 -4.71 0.16 -22.28
CA LEU A 32 -5.24 -0.98 -21.54
C LEU A 32 -6.32 -0.57 -20.56
N SER A 33 -7.15 -1.53 -20.17
CA SER A 33 -8.01 -1.36 -18.99
C SER A 33 -7.15 -1.19 -17.72
N ASP A 34 -7.69 -0.50 -16.73
CA ASP A 34 -7.04 -0.27 -15.44
C ASP A 34 -6.52 -1.56 -14.77
N GLN A 35 -7.36 -2.60 -14.75
CA GLN A 35 -7.02 -3.88 -14.13
C GLN A 35 -5.94 -4.63 -14.91
N THR A 36 -6.02 -4.61 -16.24
CA THR A 36 -4.99 -5.22 -17.09
C THR A 36 -3.66 -4.49 -16.92
N ALA A 37 -3.67 -3.15 -16.92
CA ALA A 37 -2.48 -2.34 -16.71
C ALA A 37 -1.83 -2.65 -15.35
N LEU A 38 -2.59 -2.61 -14.26
CA LEU A 38 -2.06 -2.91 -12.92
C LEU A 38 -1.42 -4.31 -12.84
N ARG A 39 -2.09 -5.32 -13.42
CA ARG A 39 -1.55 -6.69 -13.48
C ARG A 39 -0.24 -6.75 -14.26
N LEU A 40 -0.22 -6.22 -15.48
CA LEU A 40 0.95 -6.33 -16.38
C LEU A 40 2.14 -5.50 -15.88
N ILE A 41 1.90 -4.36 -15.23
CA ILE A 41 2.99 -3.60 -14.59
C ILE A 41 3.56 -4.39 -13.40
N SER A 42 2.69 -5.00 -12.59
CA SER A 42 3.12 -5.85 -11.46
C SER A 42 3.91 -7.10 -11.90
N GLU A 43 3.63 -7.58 -13.11
CA GLU A 43 4.36 -8.69 -13.79
C GLU A 43 5.60 -8.21 -14.54
N CYS A 44 5.89 -6.90 -14.54
CA CYS A 44 7.02 -6.29 -15.22
C CYS A 44 7.01 -6.50 -16.75
N ALA A 45 5.82 -6.60 -17.35
CA ALA A 45 5.64 -6.73 -18.79
C ALA A 45 5.50 -5.36 -19.48
N VAL A 46 4.99 -4.36 -18.76
CA VAL A 46 4.75 -3.00 -19.28
C VAL A 46 5.11 -1.94 -18.22
N GLU A 47 5.35 -0.70 -18.65
CA GLU A 47 5.46 0.49 -17.80
C GLU A 47 4.42 1.53 -18.22
N LEU A 48 4.02 2.41 -17.31
CA LEU A 48 3.15 3.54 -17.62
C LEU A 48 3.84 4.49 -18.60
N ASP A 49 3.12 4.91 -19.62
CA ASP A 49 3.59 5.97 -20.50
C ASP A 49 3.68 7.27 -19.69
N PRO A 50 4.82 7.99 -19.66
CA PRO A 50 4.90 9.31 -19.02
C PRO A 50 3.97 10.34 -19.67
N VAL A 51 3.46 10.07 -20.88
CA VAL A 51 2.45 10.88 -21.57
C VAL A 51 1.09 10.19 -21.43
N GLN A 52 0.26 10.69 -20.52
CA GLN A 52 -1.12 10.26 -20.33
C GLN A 52 -2.07 11.37 -20.76
N GLU A 53 -3.19 11.00 -21.40
CA GLU A 53 -4.27 11.95 -21.71
C GLU A 53 -5.07 12.31 -20.46
N PHE A 54 -5.34 11.31 -19.61
CA PHE A 54 -6.13 11.45 -18.38
C PHE A 54 -5.35 10.94 -17.16
N PRO A 55 -5.60 11.47 -15.95
CA PRO A 55 -4.98 10.95 -14.75
C PRO A 55 -5.45 9.51 -14.44
N PRO A 56 -4.53 8.56 -14.24
CA PRO A 56 -4.88 7.15 -13.98
C PRO A 56 -5.29 6.94 -12.50
N PHE A 57 -6.40 7.54 -12.07
CA PHE A 57 -6.91 7.47 -10.69
C PHE A 57 -7.13 6.04 -10.19
N SER A 58 -7.59 5.16 -11.07
CA SER A 58 -7.79 3.73 -10.84
C SER A 58 -6.54 3.02 -10.32
N LEU A 59 -5.35 3.43 -10.79
CA LEU A 59 -4.10 2.88 -10.30
C LEU A 59 -3.85 3.33 -8.86
N ILE A 60 -4.12 4.59 -8.51
CA ILE A 60 -4.01 5.07 -7.12
C ILE A 60 -4.94 4.25 -6.20
N GLU A 61 -6.18 4.00 -6.62
CA GLU A 61 -7.13 3.15 -5.88
C GLU A 61 -6.57 1.73 -5.68
N GLY A 62 -6.06 1.10 -6.74
CA GLY A 62 -5.44 -0.22 -6.67
C GLY A 62 -4.21 -0.28 -5.76
N LEU A 63 -3.37 0.76 -5.78
CA LEU A 63 -2.22 0.87 -4.86
C LEU A 63 -2.66 1.05 -3.41
N SER A 64 -3.73 1.81 -3.17
CA SER A 64 -4.33 1.98 -1.85
C SER A 64 -4.84 0.64 -1.30
N ASP A 65 -5.48 -0.18 -2.12
CA ASP A 65 -5.92 -1.53 -1.74
C ASP A 65 -4.74 -2.44 -1.39
N LEU A 66 -3.61 -2.33 -2.11
CA LEU A 66 -2.39 -3.08 -1.80
C LEU A 66 -1.78 -2.68 -0.45
N LEU A 67 -1.90 -1.42 -0.01
CA LEU A 67 -1.51 -0.99 1.33
C LEU A 67 -2.34 -1.64 2.45
N HIS A 68 -3.47 -2.29 2.14
CA HIS A 68 -4.20 -3.08 3.13
C HIS A 68 -3.64 -4.52 3.27
N GLN A 69 -2.76 -4.96 2.36
CA GLN A 69 -2.21 -6.32 2.30
C GLN A 69 -0.90 -6.47 3.08
N VAL A 70 -0.94 -6.22 4.38
CA VAL A 70 0.23 -6.29 5.28
C VAL A 70 0.97 -7.64 5.22
N ASP A 71 0.26 -8.71 4.86
CA ASP A 71 0.82 -10.06 4.75
C ASP A 71 1.84 -10.23 3.62
N LEU A 72 1.87 -9.34 2.63
CA LEU A 72 2.90 -9.35 1.59
C LEU A 72 4.29 -9.02 2.15
N ILE A 73 4.36 -8.28 3.24
CA ILE A 73 5.60 -7.93 3.94
C ILE A 73 6.09 -9.11 4.82
N GLY A 74 5.20 -10.04 5.14
CA GLY A 74 5.52 -11.27 5.88
C GLY A 74 4.79 -11.40 7.22
N PRO A 75 4.98 -12.53 7.91
CA PRO A 75 4.36 -12.79 9.21
C PRO A 75 4.89 -11.85 10.30
N SER A 76 4.13 -11.74 11.40
CA SER A 76 4.54 -10.95 12.55
C SER A 76 5.65 -11.64 13.36
N VAL A 77 6.69 -10.89 13.72
CA VAL A 77 7.81 -11.31 14.56
C VAL A 77 7.82 -10.53 15.88
N THR A 78 6.70 -10.59 16.62
CA THR A 78 6.59 -9.88 17.92
C THR A 78 6.82 -10.78 19.13
N GLU A 79 6.80 -12.11 18.96
CA GLU A 79 7.01 -13.03 20.06
C GLU A 79 8.48 -13.00 20.53
N PRO A 80 8.79 -12.80 21.82
CA PRO A 80 10.16 -12.66 22.32
C PRO A 80 11.07 -13.83 21.94
N LYS A 81 10.60 -15.09 22.06
CA LYS A 81 11.38 -16.28 21.70
C LYS A 81 11.70 -16.33 20.20
N LEU A 82 10.75 -15.94 19.36
CA LEU A 82 10.94 -15.87 17.92
C LEU A 82 11.91 -14.75 17.56
N LEU A 83 11.85 -13.61 18.25
CA LEU A 83 12.77 -12.49 18.07
C LEU A 83 14.20 -12.87 18.47
N GLU A 84 14.38 -13.54 19.61
CA GLU A 84 15.68 -14.07 20.06
C GLU A 84 16.25 -15.12 19.09
N LYS A 85 15.41 -16.05 18.62
CA LYS A 85 15.79 -17.01 17.57
C LYS A 85 16.21 -16.26 16.30
N THR A 86 15.43 -15.27 15.89
CA THR A 86 15.71 -14.48 14.69
C THR A 86 17.04 -13.75 14.85
N GLN A 87 17.28 -13.11 15.99
CA GLN A 87 18.53 -12.41 16.28
C GLN A 87 19.74 -13.36 16.25
N SER A 88 19.66 -14.52 16.90
CA SER A 88 20.78 -15.50 16.92
C SER A 88 21.08 -16.14 15.57
N LYS A 89 20.11 -16.18 14.65
CA LYS A 89 20.27 -16.79 13.32
C LYS A 89 20.63 -15.78 12.23
N LEU A 90 20.08 -14.58 12.32
CA LEU A 90 20.36 -13.48 11.40
C LEU A 90 21.68 -12.77 11.72
N LEU A 91 22.19 -12.89 12.94
CA LEU A 91 23.45 -12.28 13.36
C LEU A 91 24.48 -13.34 13.73
N ASP A 92 25.65 -13.27 13.11
CA ASP A 92 26.83 -14.04 13.50
C ASP A 92 27.88 -13.11 14.12
N GLY A 93 28.03 -13.15 15.44
CA GLY A 93 28.96 -12.26 16.16
C GLY A 93 28.71 -10.76 15.93
N GLY A 94 27.45 -10.37 15.67
CA GLY A 94 27.07 -8.99 15.35
C GLY A 94 27.16 -8.61 13.87
N ARG A 95 27.54 -9.55 12.99
CA ARG A 95 27.52 -9.36 11.52
C ARG A 95 26.21 -9.88 10.94
N LEU A 96 25.69 -9.17 9.94
CA LEU A 96 24.50 -9.56 9.20
C LEU A 96 24.78 -10.83 8.38
N ASN A 97 23.96 -11.86 8.58
CA ASN A 97 24.02 -13.07 7.80
C ASN A 97 23.10 -12.98 6.58
N SER A 98 23.64 -13.26 5.40
CA SER A 98 22.88 -13.24 4.12
C SER A 98 22.35 -14.61 3.72
N LEU A 99 22.69 -15.69 4.45
CA LEU A 99 22.21 -17.04 4.16
C LEU A 99 21.84 -17.78 5.45
N VAL A 100 20.57 -18.15 5.57
CA VAL A 100 20.04 -18.78 6.78
C VAL A 100 19.12 -19.94 6.40
N GLU A 101 19.45 -21.16 6.83
CA GLU A 101 18.68 -22.38 6.48
C GLU A 101 18.43 -22.46 4.96
N GLU A 102 19.47 -22.25 4.16
CA GLU A 102 19.43 -22.25 2.68
C GLU A 102 18.55 -21.15 2.07
N CYS A 103 18.04 -20.21 2.86
CA CYS A 103 17.28 -19.05 2.42
C CYS A 103 18.21 -17.83 2.31
N GLU A 104 18.21 -17.17 1.14
CA GLU A 104 18.90 -15.89 0.93
C GLU A 104 18.16 -14.79 1.71
N ILE A 105 18.86 -14.12 2.61
CA ILE A 105 18.34 -12.98 3.38
C ILE A 105 18.76 -11.69 2.68
N ARG A 106 17.76 -10.87 2.35
CA ARG A 106 17.97 -9.59 1.67
C ARG A 106 17.95 -8.45 2.67
N TRP A 107 19.14 -8.02 3.06
CA TRP A 107 19.33 -6.80 3.82
C TRP A 107 19.28 -5.58 2.92
N PHE A 108 18.75 -4.49 3.44
CA PHE A 108 18.80 -3.19 2.79
C PHE A 108 19.11 -2.10 3.80
N ASP A 109 20.02 -1.20 3.41
CA ASP A 109 20.68 -0.23 4.31
C ASP A 109 20.24 1.23 4.03
N THR A 110 19.22 1.40 3.18
CA THR A 110 18.75 2.69 2.67
C THR A 110 17.26 2.89 2.95
N ASP A 111 16.75 4.07 2.59
CA ASP A 111 15.34 4.48 2.73
C ASP A 111 14.35 3.30 2.59
N LEU A 112 13.65 3.00 3.68
CA LEU A 112 12.72 1.88 3.82
C LEU A 112 11.51 2.03 2.88
N VAL A 113 11.13 3.28 2.57
CA VAL A 113 9.91 3.59 1.83
C VAL A 113 9.94 3.02 0.39
N PRO A 114 10.98 3.27 -0.43
CA PRO A 114 11.14 2.64 -1.73
C PRO A 114 11.10 1.11 -1.70
N HIS A 115 11.69 0.47 -0.68
CA HIS A 115 11.72 -0.98 -0.58
C HIS A 115 10.35 -1.59 -0.27
N VAL A 116 9.59 -0.95 0.62
CA VAL A 116 8.18 -1.34 0.89
C VAL A 116 7.35 -1.21 -0.38
N TRP A 117 7.52 -0.13 -1.15
CA TRP A 117 6.85 0.00 -2.43
C TRP A 117 7.27 -1.09 -3.41
N ASN A 118 8.54 -1.43 -3.48
CA ASN A 118 9.00 -2.49 -4.37
C ASN A 118 8.41 -3.85 -3.99
N VAL A 119 8.33 -4.20 -2.70
CA VAL A 119 7.70 -5.48 -2.29
C VAL A 119 6.21 -5.51 -2.63
N LEU A 120 5.50 -4.40 -2.44
CA LEU A 120 4.07 -4.34 -2.72
C LEU A 120 3.78 -4.27 -4.23
N LEU A 121 4.64 -3.62 -5.01
CA LEU A 121 4.32 -3.14 -6.36
C LEU A 121 5.28 -3.63 -7.47
N CYS A 122 6.37 -4.31 -7.15
CA CYS A 122 7.34 -4.85 -8.11
C CYS A 122 7.74 -6.29 -7.79
N LYS A 123 7.44 -7.22 -8.69
CA LYS A 123 7.98 -8.59 -8.59
C LYS A 123 9.40 -8.76 -9.15
N SER A 124 9.93 -7.75 -9.85
CA SER A 124 11.24 -7.82 -10.52
C SER A 124 12.11 -6.59 -10.24
N ARG A 125 13.44 -6.80 -10.26
CA ARG A 125 14.46 -5.73 -10.15
C ARG A 125 14.61 -4.89 -11.43
N ARG A 126 13.91 -5.25 -12.50
CA ARG A 126 14.09 -4.66 -13.84
C ARG A 126 13.24 -3.41 -14.08
N THR A 127 12.24 -3.13 -13.25
CA THR A 127 11.26 -2.07 -13.49
C THR A 127 11.15 -1.12 -12.31
N VAL A 128 10.87 0.15 -12.61
CA VAL A 128 10.53 1.15 -11.60
C VAL A 128 9.17 0.80 -10.98
N ASN A 129 8.97 1.00 -9.67
CA ASN A 129 7.66 0.73 -9.06
C ASN A 129 6.57 1.68 -9.57
N ILE A 130 5.32 1.21 -9.53
CA ILE A 130 4.15 1.92 -10.07
C ILE A 130 4.04 3.32 -9.49
N PHE A 131 4.26 3.48 -8.17
CA PHE A 131 4.20 4.79 -7.52
C PHE A 131 5.19 5.79 -8.13
N ALA A 132 6.44 5.39 -8.32
CA ALA A 132 7.46 6.24 -8.94
C ALA A 132 7.14 6.54 -10.42
N GLN A 133 6.48 5.63 -11.14
CA GLN A 133 5.97 5.89 -12.49
C GLN A 133 4.83 6.94 -12.48
N LEU A 134 3.91 6.89 -11.51
CA LEU A 134 2.86 7.91 -11.33
C LEU A 134 3.46 9.28 -10.98
N GLU A 135 4.49 9.33 -10.13
CA GLU A 135 5.24 10.56 -9.85
C GLU A 135 5.94 11.09 -11.12
N ALA A 136 6.44 10.20 -11.98
CA ALA A 136 7.07 10.59 -13.24
C ALA A 136 6.08 11.21 -14.23
N ILE A 137 4.84 10.70 -14.31
CA ILE A 137 3.76 11.30 -15.12
C ILE A 137 3.49 12.74 -14.67
N LEU A 138 3.31 12.97 -13.36
CA LEU A 138 3.09 14.32 -12.83
C LEU A 138 4.28 15.25 -13.08
N ARG A 139 5.50 14.74 -12.94
CA ARG A 139 6.72 15.50 -13.21
C ARG A 139 6.81 15.87 -14.69
N ASN A 140 6.52 14.94 -15.59
CA ASN A 140 6.49 15.18 -17.03
C ASN A 140 5.47 16.27 -17.36
N LEU A 141 4.24 16.13 -16.85
CA LEU A 141 3.18 17.11 -17.04
C LEU A 141 3.57 18.49 -16.51
N LYS A 142 4.16 18.57 -15.31
CA LYS A 142 4.68 19.84 -14.74
C LYS A 142 5.72 20.50 -15.65
N ASN A 143 6.56 19.71 -16.32
CA ASN A 143 7.65 20.20 -17.16
C ASN A 143 7.16 20.63 -18.55
N THR A 144 6.14 19.98 -19.11
CA THR A 144 5.59 20.29 -20.43
C THR A 144 4.45 21.31 -20.39
N SER A 145 3.82 21.51 -19.22
CA SER A 145 2.69 22.41 -19.07
C SER A 145 3.07 23.90 -19.16
N PRO A 146 2.20 24.72 -19.78
CA PRO A 146 2.35 26.17 -19.80
C PRO A 146 2.45 26.76 -18.39
N SER A 147 3.20 27.85 -18.26
CA SER A 147 3.33 28.59 -17.00
C SER A 147 2.31 29.72 -16.88
N LYS A 148 1.84 29.98 -15.67
CA LYS A 148 1.02 31.14 -15.29
C LYS A 148 1.69 31.89 -14.14
N CYS A 149 1.78 33.22 -14.26
CA CYS A 149 2.28 34.09 -13.21
C CYS A 149 1.12 34.83 -12.54
N ALA A 150 1.16 34.96 -11.21
CA ALA A 150 0.21 35.78 -10.47
C ALA A 150 0.94 36.69 -9.49
N ARG A 151 0.41 37.89 -9.28
CA ARG A 151 0.95 38.84 -8.29
C ARG A 151 0.73 38.34 -6.86
N GLU A 152 -0.41 37.71 -6.63
CA GLU A 152 -0.81 37.17 -5.33
C GLU A 152 -0.78 35.64 -5.34
N ARG A 153 -0.67 35.07 -4.14
CA ARG A 153 -0.74 33.62 -3.96
C ARG A 153 -2.18 33.17 -4.09
N TYR A 154 -2.46 32.26 -5.03
CA TYR A 154 -3.76 31.59 -5.08
C TYR A 154 -3.95 30.72 -3.84
N SER A 155 -5.19 30.68 -3.34
CA SER A 155 -5.56 29.78 -2.25
C SER A 155 -5.41 28.31 -2.69
N ASN A 156 -5.48 27.36 -1.75
CA ASN A 156 -5.47 25.94 -2.12
C ASN A 156 -6.66 25.58 -3.02
N GLU A 157 -7.82 26.16 -2.74
CA GLU A 157 -9.05 25.87 -3.47
C GLU A 157 -9.01 26.45 -4.89
N ASP A 158 -8.63 27.73 -5.03
CA ASP A 158 -8.49 28.35 -6.35
C ASP A 158 -7.48 27.58 -7.22
N ARG A 159 -6.40 27.06 -6.61
CA ARG A 159 -5.42 26.26 -7.34
C ARG A 159 -6.00 24.95 -7.85
N ARG A 160 -6.90 24.30 -7.10
CA ARG A 160 -7.60 23.10 -7.57
C ARG A 160 -8.55 23.42 -8.70
N GLU A 161 -9.42 24.40 -8.50
CA GLU A 161 -10.44 24.79 -9.48
C GLU A 161 -9.82 25.25 -10.80
N LEU A 162 -8.70 25.99 -10.74
CA LEU A 162 -8.00 26.50 -11.91
C LEU A 162 -6.96 25.52 -12.47
N GLY A 163 -6.73 24.36 -11.84
CA GLY A 163 -5.76 23.38 -12.30
C GLY A 163 -4.30 23.86 -12.24
N LEU A 164 -3.93 24.56 -11.17
CA LEU A 164 -2.64 25.20 -10.98
C LEU A 164 -1.76 24.45 -9.97
N LEU A 165 -0.57 24.03 -10.42
CA LEU A 165 0.46 23.47 -9.55
C LEU A 165 1.59 24.48 -9.34
N PRO A 166 2.09 24.72 -8.11
CA PRO A 166 3.24 25.60 -7.89
C PRO A 166 4.48 25.13 -8.66
N ALA A 167 5.08 26.02 -9.44
CA ALA A 167 6.37 25.76 -10.07
C ALA A 167 7.48 25.88 -9.02
N HIS A 168 7.57 27.06 -8.40
CA HIS A 168 8.39 27.43 -7.24
C HIS A 168 7.71 28.60 -6.51
N GLY A 169 7.84 28.68 -5.19
CA GLY A 169 7.43 29.87 -4.44
C GLY A 169 8.36 31.05 -4.77
N PRO A 170 7.91 32.31 -4.62
CA PRO A 170 8.79 33.45 -4.74
C PRO A 170 9.89 33.31 -3.69
N THR A 171 11.15 33.27 -4.14
CA THR A 171 12.31 33.20 -3.27
C THR A 171 12.57 34.52 -2.55
N GLN A 172 11.93 35.61 -2.99
CA GLN A 172 12.05 36.95 -2.42
C GLN A 172 10.69 37.66 -2.37
N PRO A 173 10.45 38.51 -1.35
CA PRO A 173 9.27 39.38 -1.28
C PRO A 173 9.14 40.25 -2.54
N GLY A 174 7.92 40.39 -3.07
CA GLY A 174 7.62 41.23 -4.24
C GLY A 174 7.76 40.55 -5.60
N LEU A 175 8.32 39.34 -5.67
CA LEU A 175 8.33 38.54 -6.90
C LEU A 175 6.98 37.84 -7.14
N PRO A 176 6.56 37.68 -8.40
CA PRO A 176 5.31 36.99 -8.72
C PRO A 176 5.39 35.50 -8.36
N TYR A 177 4.23 34.92 -8.04
CA TYR A 177 4.07 33.49 -7.87
C TYR A 177 3.99 32.79 -9.23
N HIS A 178 4.74 31.72 -9.39
CA HIS A 178 4.79 30.94 -10.62
C HIS A 178 4.05 29.60 -10.46
N TYR A 179 3.14 29.34 -11.40
CA TYR A 179 2.32 28.13 -11.46
C TYR A 179 2.48 27.43 -12.82
N ARG A 180 2.23 26.13 -12.84
CA ARG A 180 2.04 25.31 -14.04
C ARG A 180 0.55 25.02 -14.19
N MET A 181 0.04 25.22 -15.39
CA MET A 181 -1.35 24.91 -15.73
C MET A 181 -1.42 23.46 -16.17
N ILE A 182 -1.81 22.58 -15.24
CA ILE A 182 -1.87 21.13 -15.46
C ILE A 182 -3.31 20.60 -15.57
N GLY A 183 -4.30 21.42 -15.20
CA GLY A 183 -5.72 21.05 -15.24
C GLY A 183 -6.24 20.56 -13.87
N PRO A 184 -7.54 20.77 -13.55
CA PRO A 184 -8.10 20.46 -12.22
C PRO A 184 -7.96 18.98 -11.83
N GLU A 185 -8.28 18.07 -12.76
CA GLU A 185 -8.19 16.63 -12.53
C GLU A 185 -6.75 16.18 -12.21
N TRP A 186 -5.75 16.80 -12.85
CA TRP A 186 -4.35 16.50 -12.59
C TRP A 186 -3.84 17.06 -11.27
N VAL A 187 -4.36 18.21 -10.83
CA VAL A 187 -4.10 18.71 -9.46
C VAL A 187 -4.67 17.73 -8.44
N ARG A 188 -5.93 17.31 -8.62
CA ARG A 188 -6.58 16.31 -7.75
C ARG A 188 -5.79 15.00 -7.72
N PHE A 189 -5.34 14.51 -8.88
CA PHE A 189 -4.49 13.33 -8.97
C PHE A 189 -3.20 13.47 -8.17
N GLY A 190 -2.52 14.63 -8.26
CA GLY A 190 -1.35 14.92 -7.44
C GLY A 190 -1.63 14.91 -5.94
N GLU A 191 -2.78 15.42 -5.52
CA GLU A 191 -3.19 15.36 -4.11
C GLU A 191 -3.48 13.94 -3.63
N GLU A 192 -4.16 13.11 -4.43
CA GLU A 192 -4.39 11.71 -4.10
C GLU A 192 -3.08 10.91 -4.06
N LEU A 193 -2.12 11.21 -4.94
CA LEU A 193 -0.80 10.59 -4.92
C LEU A 193 -0.02 10.95 -3.64
N GLU A 194 -0.07 12.21 -3.23
CA GLU A 194 0.50 12.63 -1.94
C GLU A 194 -0.21 11.94 -0.77
N ARG A 195 -1.54 11.82 -0.76
CA ARG A 195 -2.25 11.07 0.28
C ARG A 195 -1.80 9.60 0.32
N LEU A 196 -1.64 8.97 -0.84
CA LEU A 196 -1.15 7.60 -0.95
C LEU A 196 0.25 7.45 -0.33
N LYS A 197 1.14 8.42 -0.57
CA LYS A 197 2.46 8.49 0.07
C LYS A 197 2.38 8.57 1.60
N HIS A 198 1.47 9.38 2.13
CA HIS A 198 1.23 9.46 3.58
C HIS A 198 0.67 8.14 4.13
N SER A 199 -0.26 7.50 3.43
CA SER A 199 -0.80 6.19 3.78
C SER A 199 0.28 5.11 3.79
N GLN A 200 1.22 5.17 2.84
CA GLN A 200 2.34 4.23 2.81
C GLN A 200 3.30 4.43 3.99
N ASN A 201 3.56 5.68 4.41
CA ASN A 201 4.36 5.94 5.60
C ASN A 201 3.67 5.34 6.85
N ALA A 202 2.35 5.51 6.96
CA ALA A 202 1.56 4.92 8.04
C ALA A 202 1.58 3.38 8.01
N PHE A 203 1.49 2.79 6.81
CA PHE A 203 1.61 1.35 6.59
C PHE A 203 3.01 0.83 6.99
N THR A 204 4.07 1.54 6.63
CA THR A 204 5.45 1.19 6.99
C THR A 204 5.63 1.20 8.50
N GLN A 205 5.14 2.26 9.18
CA GLN A 205 5.13 2.32 10.65
C GLN A 205 4.32 1.17 11.27
N LYS A 206 3.18 0.78 10.66
CA LYS A 206 2.40 -0.39 11.10
C LYS A 206 3.22 -1.67 10.98
N CYS A 207 3.90 -1.90 9.86
CA CYS A 207 4.73 -3.09 9.64
C CYS A 207 5.92 -3.18 10.62
N LEU A 208 6.53 -2.05 10.97
CA LEU A 208 7.58 -1.98 12.00
C LEU A 208 7.03 -2.35 13.39
N ARG A 209 5.87 -1.79 13.78
CA ARG A 209 5.20 -2.09 15.07
C ARG A 209 4.77 -3.54 15.20
N GLU A 210 4.36 -4.16 14.10
CA GLU A 210 3.95 -5.56 14.03
C GLU A 210 5.13 -6.52 13.82
N GLY A 211 6.37 -6.03 13.77
CA GLY A 211 7.56 -6.87 13.58
C GLY A 211 7.57 -7.59 12.24
N ARG A 212 6.90 -7.05 11.21
CA ARG A 212 6.93 -7.57 9.84
C ARG A 212 8.11 -7.01 9.05
N ILE A 213 8.61 -5.85 9.47
CA ILE A 213 9.89 -5.28 9.07
C ILE A 213 10.76 -5.33 10.31
N LEU A 214 11.88 -6.05 10.23
CA LEU A 214 12.86 -6.10 11.30
C LEU A 214 13.95 -5.08 11.03
N VAL A 215 14.42 -4.44 12.10
CA VAL A 215 15.40 -3.37 12.04
C VAL A 215 16.61 -3.79 12.86
N PHE A 216 17.77 -3.80 12.24
CA PHE A 216 19.05 -4.07 12.86
C PHE A 216 19.83 -2.78 13.06
N CYS A 217 20.45 -2.65 14.23
CA CYS A 217 21.44 -1.64 14.55
C CYS A 217 22.71 -2.34 15.05
N PRO A 218 23.90 -2.01 14.52
CA PRO A 218 25.17 -2.60 14.95
C PRO A 218 25.40 -2.56 16.47
N ASP A 219 24.94 -1.50 17.13
CA ASP A 219 25.17 -1.27 18.56
C ASP A 219 24.22 -2.07 19.47
N HIS A 220 23.06 -2.51 18.95
CA HIS A 220 21.96 -3.04 19.76
C HIS A 220 21.33 -4.33 19.22
N GLY A 221 21.76 -4.81 18.05
CA GLY A 221 21.14 -5.95 17.39
C GLY A 221 19.77 -5.60 16.80
N ILE A 222 18.84 -6.55 16.88
CA ILE A 222 17.48 -6.33 16.36
C ILE A 222 16.70 -5.42 17.31
N THR A 223 16.16 -4.33 16.78
CA THR A 223 15.32 -3.40 17.51
C THR A 223 13.95 -4.04 17.77
N PRO A 224 13.50 -4.15 19.04
CA PRO A 224 12.21 -4.75 19.35
C PRO A 224 11.04 -3.99 18.71
N PRO A 225 10.04 -4.68 18.13
CA PRO A 225 8.88 -4.04 17.49
C PRO A 225 8.13 -3.05 18.39
N ALA A 226 8.11 -3.31 19.71
CA ALA A 226 7.48 -2.46 20.71
C ALA A 226 8.06 -1.04 20.78
N ARG A 227 9.32 -0.83 20.38
CA ARG A 227 9.96 0.50 20.35
C ARG A 227 9.25 1.44 19.38
N TRP A 228 8.82 0.92 18.23
CA TRP A 228 8.12 1.68 17.19
C TRP A 228 6.69 2.06 17.59
N GLN A 229 6.17 1.59 18.73
CA GLN A 229 4.90 2.10 19.25
C GLN A 229 5.04 3.51 19.83
N ARG A 230 6.24 3.87 20.28
CA ARG A 230 6.54 5.13 20.97
C ARG A 230 7.30 6.12 20.11
N GLU A 231 8.06 5.62 19.12
CA GLU A 231 8.94 6.43 18.28
C GLU A 231 8.53 6.30 16.79
N PRO A 232 8.23 7.42 16.11
CA PRO A 232 8.04 7.42 14.66
C PRO A 232 9.36 7.08 13.96
N TYR A 233 9.34 6.19 12.97
CA TYR A 233 10.55 5.74 12.27
C TYR A 233 11.30 6.86 11.53
N GLN A 234 10.60 7.95 11.18
CA GLN A 234 11.14 9.12 10.47
C GLN A 234 12.30 9.79 11.21
N TYR A 235 12.48 9.52 12.50
CA TYR A 235 13.55 10.10 13.33
C TYR A 235 14.79 9.20 13.50
N ILE A 236 14.78 7.99 12.91
CA ILE A 236 15.78 6.95 13.23
C ILE A 236 16.64 6.58 12.00
N LEU A 237 16.25 6.98 10.79
CA LEU A 237 16.96 6.67 9.55
C LEU A 237 18.28 7.44 9.42
N ASN A 238 19.34 6.90 10.02
CA ASN A 238 20.72 7.17 9.62
C ASN A 238 21.29 5.94 8.90
N ASP A 239 22.42 6.10 8.21
CA ASP A 239 23.07 5.06 7.38
C ASP A 239 23.59 3.84 8.17
N ARG A 240 23.21 3.69 9.44
CA ARG A 240 23.64 2.59 10.31
C ARG A 240 22.59 1.50 10.49
N TYR A 241 21.36 1.73 10.06
CA TYR A 241 20.29 0.73 10.21
C TYR A 241 20.18 -0.14 8.97
N SER A 242 20.07 -1.44 9.19
CA SER A 242 19.77 -2.41 8.14
C SER A 242 18.40 -3.02 8.41
N PHE A 243 17.68 -3.31 7.34
CA PHE A 243 16.31 -3.79 7.40
C PHE A 243 16.18 -5.13 6.71
N VAL A 244 15.20 -5.92 7.15
CA VAL A 244 14.81 -7.17 6.49
C VAL A 244 13.30 -7.37 6.62
N PHE A 245 12.67 -7.88 5.57
CA PHE A 245 11.26 -8.25 5.60
C PHE A 245 11.08 -9.63 6.22
N ALA A 246 10.04 -9.80 7.03
CA ALA A 246 9.71 -11.11 7.60
C ALA A 246 9.35 -12.14 6.52
N ALA A 247 8.92 -11.69 5.34
CA ALA A 247 8.67 -12.53 4.16
C ALA A 247 9.94 -13.23 3.65
N ASP A 248 11.12 -12.65 3.88
CA ASP A 248 12.42 -13.21 3.47
C ASP A 248 12.96 -14.23 4.49
N LEU A 249 12.31 -14.38 5.65
CA LEU A 249 12.74 -15.32 6.68
C LEU A 249 12.27 -16.75 6.39
N PRO A 250 13.01 -17.78 6.84
CA PRO A 250 12.64 -19.17 6.63
C PRO A 250 11.22 -19.47 7.13
N LYS A 251 10.36 -20.00 6.25
CA LYS A 251 8.96 -20.32 6.57
C LYS A 251 8.84 -21.31 7.74
N THR A 252 9.84 -22.18 7.89
CA THR A 252 10.00 -23.14 8.99
C THR A 252 9.98 -22.48 10.37
N TRP A 253 10.42 -21.21 10.47
CA TRP A 253 10.45 -20.48 11.73
C TRP A 253 9.07 -20.15 12.26
N PHE A 254 8.10 -20.03 11.36
CA PHE A 254 6.71 -19.72 11.67
C PHE A 254 5.83 -20.97 11.76
N ALA A 255 6.36 -22.13 11.35
CA ALA A 255 5.61 -23.39 11.30
C ALA A 255 5.22 -23.92 12.71
N ALA A 256 5.95 -23.55 13.76
CA ALA A 256 5.61 -23.87 15.14
C ALA A 256 4.54 -22.91 15.75
N ALA A 257 4.28 -21.77 15.11
CA ALA A 257 3.35 -20.74 15.58
C ALA A 257 2.09 -20.58 14.69
N GLY A 258 2.01 -21.27 13.55
CA GLY A 258 0.85 -21.21 12.66
C GLY A 258 1.03 -22.09 11.42
N GLY A 259 0.58 -23.34 11.50
CA GLY A 259 0.60 -24.29 10.39
C GLY A 259 -0.41 -23.99 9.26
N PRO A 260 -0.50 -24.84 8.23
CA PRO A 260 -1.41 -24.71 7.07
C PRO A 260 -2.90 -24.52 7.40
N LEU A 261 -3.32 -24.89 8.61
CA LEU A 261 -4.63 -24.60 9.19
C LEU A 261 -4.96 -23.09 9.22
N ASP A 262 -3.95 -22.21 9.26
CA ASP A 262 -4.12 -20.77 9.42
C ASP A 262 -4.37 -20.04 8.08
N LYS A 263 -3.97 -20.60 6.93
CA LYS A 263 -4.38 -20.02 5.63
C LYS A 263 -5.88 -20.20 5.38
N GLY A 264 -6.44 -21.34 5.77
CA GLY A 264 -7.88 -21.60 5.73
C GLY A 264 -8.64 -20.71 6.72
N ALA A 265 -8.16 -20.62 7.97
CA ALA A 265 -8.79 -19.80 9.01
C ALA A 265 -8.70 -18.29 8.74
N ARG A 266 -7.59 -17.80 8.16
CA ARG A 266 -7.42 -16.39 7.75
C ARG A 266 -8.26 -16.05 6.52
N LYS A 267 -8.32 -16.94 5.53
CA LYS A 267 -9.23 -16.78 4.39
C LYS A 267 -10.69 -16.76 4.86
N ALA A 268 -11.08 -17.71 5.71
CA ALA A 268 -12.40 -17.76 6.31
C ALA A 268 -12.73 -16.50 7.12
N SER A 269 -11.77 -15.97 7.89
CA SER A 269 -11.95 -14.72 8.65
C SER A 269 -12.14 -13.52 7.73
N ARG A 270 -11.43 -13.46 6.60
CA ARG A 270 -11.54 -12.40 5.59
C ARG A 270 -12.85 -12.48 4.82
N ASP A 271 -13.25 -13.68 4.40
CA ASP A 271 -14.53 -13.92 3.71
C ASP A 271 -15.72 -13.62 4.64
N ALA A 272 -15.60 -13.98 5.93
CA ALA A 272 -16.59 -13.65 6.95
C ALA A 272 -16.67 -12.14 7.23
N LEU A 273 -15.53 -11.44 7.26
CA LEU A 273 -15.47 -9.99 7.41
C LEU A 273 -16.20 -9.28 6.26
N ARG A 274 -15.87 -9.64 5.01
CA ARG A 274 -16.51 -9.09 3.81
C ARG A 274 -18.02 -9.37 3.81
N TRP A 275 -18.42 -10.62 4.09
CA TRP A 275 -19.84 -10.98 4.18
C TRP A 275 -20.58 -10.17 5.25
N LEU A 276 -19.97 -9.95 6.41
CA LEU A 276 -20.55 -9.17 7.50
C LEU A 276 -20.76 -7.70 7.07
N GLU A 277 -19.76 -7.10 6.43
CA GLU A 277 -19.84 -5.72 5.92
C GLU A 277 -20.88 -5.59 4.79
N GLU A 278 -20.96 -6.54 3.87
CA GLU A 278 -21.99 -6.60 2.82
C GLU A 278 -23.41 -6.74 3.40
N CYS A 279 -23.59 -7.56 4.44
CA CYS A 279 -24.87 -7.70 5.14
C CYS A 279 -25.32 -6.39 5.79
N TYR A 280 -24.38 -5.57 6.26
CA TYR A 280 -24.68 -4.27 6.87
C TYR A 280 -24.86 -3.16 5.82
N ALA A 281 -24.12 -3.20 4.71
CA ALA A 281 -24.27 -2.27 3.59
C ALA A 281 -25.61 -2.45 2.86
N SER A 282 -26.06 -3.69 2.68
CA SER A 282 -27.30 -4.02 1.97
C SER A 282 -28.60 -3.82 2.77
N ARG A 283 -28.52 -3.51 4.07
CA ARG A 283 -29.67 -3.45 4.99
C ARG A 283 -29.98 -2.05 5.53
N SER A 284 -29.68 -1.01 4.77
CA SER A 284 -29.92 0.39 5.15
C SER A 284 -31.39 0.77 5.42
N ASP A 285 -32.38 -0.10 5.10
CA ASP A 285 -33.80 0.28 5.06
C ASP A 285 -34.80 -0.68 5.77
N ARG A 286 -34.39 -1.60 6.67
CA ARG A 286 -35.36 -2.49 7.37
C ARG A 286 -35.21 -2.53 8.90
N GLU A 287 -36.35 -2.39 9.57
CA GLU A 287 -36.59 -2.19 11.02
C GLU A 287 -36.11 -3.30 11.98
N SER A 288 -35.34 -4.29 11.54
CA SER A 288 -34.77 -5.28 12.46
C SER A 288 -33.42 -5.79 11.99
N ILE A 289 -32.36 -5.14 12.44
CA ILE A 289 -31.00 -5.67 12.35
C ILE A 289 -30.87 -6.80 13.37
N GLN A 290 -30.42 -7.96 12.90
CA GLN A 290 -30.24 -9.14 13.75
C GLN A 290 -29.22 -8.86 14.87
N LYS A 291 -29.39 -9.50 16.03
CA LYS A 291 -28.49 -9.30 17.17
C LYS A 291 -27.09 -9.83 16.84
N LYS A 292 -26.06 -9.21 17.42
CA LYS A 292 -24.65 -9.63 17.32
C LYS A 292 -24.46 -11.15 17.45
N ASP A 293 -25.13 -11.78 18.41
CA ASP A 293 -24.98 -13.21 18.66
C ASP A 293 -25.40 -14.08 17.48
N TRP A 294 -26.37 -13.63 16.68
CA TRP A 294 -26.80 -14.30 15.46
C TRP A 294 -25.68 -14.29 14.40
N PHE A 295 -25.06 -13.14 14.17
CA PHE A 295 -23.93 -13.03 13.24
C PHE A 295 -22.71 -13.83 13.69
N LEU A 296 -22.43 -13.86 14.99
CA LEU A 296 -21.37 -14.72 15.54
C LEU A 296 -21.65 -16.20 15.29
N GLN A 297 -22.90 -16.65 15.43
CA GLN A 297 -23.30 -18.03 15.13
C GLN A 297 -23.17 -18.36 13.64
N GLU A 298 -23.61 -17.46 12.76
CA GLU A 298 -23.50 -17.66 11.31
C GLU A 298 -22.04 -17.66 10.84
N MET A 299 -21.17 -16.84 11.43
CA MET A 299 -19.73 -16.86 11.15
C MET A 299 -19.08 -18.19 11.55
N VAL A 300 -19.47 -18.75 12.70
CA VAL A 300 -19.00 -20.08 13.14
C VAL A 300 -19.51 -21.17 12.20
N LYS A 301 -20.79 -21.10 11.80
CA LYS A 301 -21.45 -22.14 11.00
C LYS A 301 -21.02 -22.14 9.53
N ASN A 302 -21.01 -20.97 8.88
CA ASN A 302 -20.84 -20.87 7.43
C ASN A 302 -19.38 -20.73 7.01
N PHE A 303 -18.53 -20.20 7.89
CA PHE A 303 -17.10 -19.98 7.62
C PHE A 303 -16.20 -20.88 8.47
N GLY A 304 -16.77 -21.77 9.30
CA GLY A 304 -16.00 -22.69 10.13
C GLY A 304 -15.12 -22.00 11.18
N LEU A 305 -15.45 -20.76 11.56
CA LEU A 305 -14.66 -19.98 12.50
C LEU A 305 -14.83 -20.49 13.94
N SER A 306 -13.77 -20.35 14.74
CA SER A 306 -13.90 -20.50 16.19
C SER A 306 -14.70 -19.33 16.77
N LYS A 307 -15.34 -19.55 17.93
CA LYS A 307 -16.09 -18.48 18.63
C LYS A 307 -15.24 -17.24 18.93
N ASN A 308 -13.94 -17.40 19.15
CA ASN A 308 -13.03 -16.30 19.40
C ASN A 308 -12.64 -15.58 18.09
N ALA A 309 -12.41 -16.31 17.00
CA ALA A 309 -12.14 -15.72 15.69
C ALA A 309 -13.33 -14.89 15.19
N ALA A 310 -14.57 -15.40 15.33
CA ALA A 310 -15.77 -14.65 14.98
C ALA A 310 -15.94 -13.35 15.79
N LYS A 311 -15.53 -13.34 17.07
CA LYS A 311 -15.53 -12.12 17.91
C LYS A 311 -14.49 -11.09 17.45
N MET A 312 -13.33 -11.55 16.97
CA MET A 312 -12.30 -10.67 16.41
C MET A 312 -12.76 -10.06 15.09
N VAL A 313 -13.30 -10.87 14.17
CA VAL A 313 -13.91 -10.37 12.92
C VAL A 313 -15.00 -9.34 13.19
N TRP A 314 -15.85 -9.56 14.19
CA TRP A 314 -16.86 -8.59 14.59
C TRP A 314 -16.27 -7.25 15.06
N LYS A 315 -15.13 -7.28 15.77
CA LYS A 315 -14.46 -6.08 16.28
C LYS A 315 -13.78 -5.29 15.17
N ASP A 316 -13.26 -6.00 14.17
CA ASP A 316 -12.48 -5.42 13.08
C ASP A 316 -13.37 -4.93 11.91
N ALA A 317 -14.64 -5.32 11.88
CA ALA A 317 -15.62 -4.91 10.87
C ALA A 317 -16.00 -3.43 10.99
N ASN A 318 -16.07 -2.74 9.85
CA ASN A 318 -16.51 -1.34 9.76
C ASN A 318 -18.03 -1.21 9.88
N ILE A 319 -18.56 -1.53 11.07
CA ILE A 319 -19.99 -1.42 11.39
C ILE A 319 -20.22 -0.11 12.17
N PRO A 320 -21.18 0.76 11.77
CA PRO A 320 -21.53 1.97 12.52
C PRO A 320 -21.93 1.65 13.97
N ASP A 321 -21.51 2.48 14.93
CA ASP A 321 -21.80 2.30 16.37
C ASP A 321 -23.30 2.15 16.63
N MET A 322 -23.74 0.92 16.90
CA MET A 322 -25.11 0.62 17.34
C MET A 322 -25.10 0.17 18.79
N LYS A 323 -26.06 0.68 19.59
CA LYS A 323 -26.29 0.14 20.93
C LYS A 323 -26.66 -1.35 20.83
N LYS A 324 -26.42 -2.11 21.91
CA LYS A 324 -26.76 -3.55 22.09
C LYS A 324 -28.20 -3.95 21.69
N SER A 325 -29.09 -2.99 21.44
CA SER A 325 -30.47 -3.17 20.98
C SER A 325 -30.69 -3.04 19.46
N GLY A 326 -29.68 -2.76 18.64
CA GLY A 326 -29.81 -2.71 17.17
C GLY A 326 -30.43 -1.43 16.60
N ARG A 327 -30.31 -0.29 17.30
CA ARG A 327 -30.65 1.05 16.77
C ARG A 327 -29.40 1.93 16.65
N ARG A 328 -29.29 2.65 15.53
CA ARG A 328 -28.28 3.70 15.31
C ARG A 328 -28.49 4.85 16.31
N ASN A 329 -27.40 5.40 16.85
CA ASN A 329 -27.47 6.74 17.45
C ASN A 329 -27.60 7.75 16.30
N TYR A 330 -28.55 8.66 16.42
CA TYR A 330 -28.55 9.91 15.65
C TYR A 330 -27.62 10.91 16.32
#